data_AF-A0A0C3PKB3-F1
#
_entry.id   AF-A0A0C3PKB3-F1
#
_cell.length_a   1.000
_cell.length_b   1.000
_cell.length_c   1.000
_cell.angle_alpha   90.00
_cell.angle_beta   90.00
_cell.angle_gamma   90.00
#
_symmetry.space_group_name_H-M   'P 1'
#
loop_
_entity.id
_entity.type
_entity.pdbx_description
1 polymer ?
#
loop_
_entity_poly.entity_id
_entity_poly.type
_entity_poly.pdbx_seq_one_letter_code
_entity_poly.pdbx_strand_id
1 'polypeptide(L)' 'MLLVLRNDWLPTACLPRTYDLAKYCGAILCSQGMRCLDNLAEVWVCPSCQKPLAARTLQQPKDAIANFQYYVHSELPQEV' A
#
# COMPACT_ATOMS: atom_id res chain seq x y z
N MET A 1 3.91 3.17 10.54
CA MET A 1 4.21 2.52 9.25
C MET A 1 3.24 2.94 8.15
N LEU A 2 1.93 2.65 8.24
CA LEU A 2 0.97 2.95 7.16
C LEU A 2 0.94 4.42 6.72
N LEU A 3 1.10 5.36 7.66
CA LEU A 3 1.13 6.79 7.35
C LEU A 3 2.25 7.22 6.38
N VAL A 4 3.34 6.46 6.25
CA VAL A 4 4.42 6.74 5.28
C VAL A 4 4.26 5.96 3.97
N LEU A 5 3.16 5.22 3.81
CA LEU A 5 2.82 4.44 2.61
C LEU A 5 1.60 5.02 1.88
N ARG A 6 1.15 6.21 2.28
CA ARG A 6 0.14 6.99 1.55
C ARG A 6 0.78 7.74 0.39
N ASN A 7 -0.02 8.06 -0.60
CA ASN A 7 0.34 9.05 -1.62
C ASN A 7 -0.82 10.02 -1.79
N ASP A 8 -0.79 11.11 -1.03
CA ASP A 8 -1.84 12.13 -1.01
C ASP A 8 -1.93 12.94 -2.33
N TRP A 9 -0.98 12.74 -3.25
CA TRP A 9 -0.96 13.39 -4.56
C TRP A 9 -1.64 12.54 -5.65
N LEU A 10 -2.09 11.33 -5.34
CA LEU A 10 -2.84 10.52 -6.30
C LEU A 10 -4.18 11.19 -6.64
N PRO A 11 -4.49 11.39 -7.93
CA PRO A 11 -5.82 11.81 -8.33
C PRO A 11 -6.87 10.82 -7.83
N THR A 12 -8.01 11.31 -7.37
CA THR A 12 -9.12 10.46 -6.91
C THR A 12 -9.55 9.43 -7.96
N ALA A 13 -9.45 9.78 -9.24
CA ALA A 13 -9.76 8.87 -10.35
C ALA A 13 -8.82 7.66 -10.46
N CYS A 14 -7.63 7.72 -9.87
CA CYS A 14 -6.65 6.64 -9.83
C CYS A 14 -6.78 5.78 -8.56
N LEU A 15 -7.67 6.14 -7.64
CA LEU A 15 -7.88 5.36 -6.42
C LEU A 15 -8.73 4.12 -6.73
N PRO A 16 -8.36 2.94 -6.20
CA PRO A 16 -9.18 1.75 -6.33
C PRO A 16 -10.55 1.95 -5.65
N ARG A 17 -11.64 1.60 -6.35
CA ARG A 17 -13.01 1.85 -5.87
C ARG A 17 -13.46 0.89 -4.78
N THR A 18 -12.93 -0.33 -4.80
CA THR A 18 -13.31 -1.42 -3.88
C THR A 18 -12.35 -1.53 -2.69
N TYR A 19 -11.31 -0.71 -2.63
CA TYR A 19 -10.32 -0.75 -1.54
C TYR A 19 -10.77 0.12 -0.37
N ASP A 20 -10.71 -0.43 0.83
CA ASP A 20 -11.06 0.28 2.06
C ASP A 20 -9.93 1.23 2.51
N LEU A 21 -9.80 2.38 1.83
CA LEU A 21 -8.78 3.38 2.13
C LEU A 21 -8.84 3.88 3.59
N ALA A 22 -10.04 3.97 4.16
CA ALA A 22 -10.24 4.42 5.54
C ALA A 22 -9.58 3.45 6.52
N LYS A 23 -9.82 2.14 6.33
CA LYS A 23 -9.20 1.08 7.14
C LYS A 23 -7.68 1.08 7.08
N TYR A 24 -7.08 1.44 5.95
CA TYR A 24 -5.62 1.49 5.78
C TYR A 24 -5.02 2.90 5.97
N CYS A 25 -5.76 3.84 6.57
CA CYS A 25 -5.30 5.21 6.84
C CYS A 25 -4.78 5.94 5.58
N GLY A 26 -5.38 5.66 4.42
CA GLY A 26 -4.98 6.19 3.11
C GLY A 26 -3.74 5.53 2.49
N ALA A 27 -3.14 4.55 3.16
CA ALA A 27 -2.10 3.72 2.54
C ALA A 27 -2.75 2.80 1.51
N ILE A 28 -2.08 2.61 0.37
CA ILE A 28 -2.50 1.63 -0.63
C ILE A 28 -1.43 0.55 -0.65
N LEU A 29 -1.83 -0.66 -0.27
CA LEU A 29 -0.93 -1.79 -0.13
C LEU A 29 -1.05 -2.70 -1.36
N CYS A 30 0.04 -3.37 -1.73
CA CYS A 30 0.00 -4.47 -2.67
C CYS A 30 -0.62 -5.68 -1.97
N SER A 31 -1.69 -6.24 -2.54
CA SER A 31 -2.40 -7.38 -1.97
C SER A 31 -1.54 -8.63 -1.83
N GLN A 32 -0.60 -8.86 -2.75
CA GLN A 32 0.36 -9.95 -2.67
C GLN A 32 1.28 -9.84 -1.44
N GLY A 33 1.47 -8.61 -0.93
CA GLY A 33 2.19 -8.34 0.30
C GLY A 33 1.32 -8.45 1.55
N MET A 34 0.00 -8.61 1.42
CA MET A 34 -0.92 -8.67 2.56
C MET A 34 -1.19 -10.12 2.95
N ARG A 35 -1.05 -10.44 4.23
CA ARG A 35 -1.37 -11.79 4.74
C ARG A 35 -2.87 -12.05 4.87
N CYS A 36 -3.66 -10.99 5.00
CA CYS A 36 -5.11 -11.02 5.08
C CYS A 36 -5.64 -9.73 4.47
N LEU A 37 -6.64 -9.84 3.60
CA LEU A 37 -7.30 -8.69 2.97
C LEU A 37 -8.47 -8.18 3.81
N ASP A 38 -9.07 -9.07 4.60
CA ASP A 38 -10.23 -8.79 5.43
C ASP A 38 -9.90 -8.04 6.72
N ASN A 39 -8.63 -7.99 7.14
CA ASN A 39 -8.20 -7.35 8.39
C ASN A 39 -6.85 -6.65 8.24
N LEU A 40 -6.59 -5.68 9.12
CA LEU A 40 -5.25 -5.15 9.31
C LEU A 40 -4.37 -6.25 9.91
N ALA A 41 -3.63 -6.93 9.05
CA ALA A 41 -2.66 -7.95 9.42
C ALA A 41 -1.24 -7.51 9.08
N GLU A 42 -0.25 -8.33 9.45
CA GLU A 42 1.13 -8.13 9.04
C GLU A 42 1.25 -8.05 7.51
N VAL A 43 2.03 -7.07 7.06
CA VAL A 43 2.39 -6.90 5.66
C VAL A 43 3.76 -7.53 5.46
N TRP A 44 3.91 -8.36 4.45
CA TRP A 44 5.20 -8.85 3.99
C TRP A 44 5.96 -7.70 3.37
N VAL A 45 7.03 -7.30 4.04
CA VAL A 45 7.92 -6.24 3.59
C VAL A 45 9.20 -6.88 3.10
N CYS A 46 9.57 -6.62 1.84
CA CYS A 46 10.85 -7.08 1.32
C CYS A 46 12.01 -6.41 2.08
N PRO A 47 13.22 -7.01 2.09
CA PRO A 47 14.36 -6.46 2.83
C PRO A 47 14.73 -5.02 2.44
N SER A 48 14.50 -4.60 1.19
CA SER A 48 14.77 -3.22 0.74
C SER A 48 13.80 -2.22 1.37
N CYS A 49 12.51 -2.55 1.44
CA CYS A 49 11.48 -1.74 2.08
C CYS A 49 11.52 -1.79 3.61
N GLN A 50 12.06 -2.87 4.19
CA GLN A 50 12.11 -3.04 5.64
C GLN A 50 13.00 -2.00 6.31
N LYS A 51 14.17 -1.69 5.72
CA LYS A 51 15.13 -0.72 6.28
C LYS A 51 14.53 0.68 6.52
N PRO A 52 13.91 1.35 5.53
CA PRO A 52 13.30 2.67 5.74
C PRO A 52 12.06 2.63 6.66
N LEU A 53 11.35 1.49 6.73
CA LEU A 53 10.20 1.32 7.62
C LEU A 53 10.57 0.98 9.07
N ALA A 54 11.78 0.48 9.31
CA ALA A 54 12.32 0.17 10.64
C ALA A 54 13.25 1.27 11.19
N ALA A 55 13.52 2.32 10.40
CA ALA A 55 14.36 3.43 10.82
C ALA A 55 13.70 4.23 11.96
N ARG A 56 14.52 4.84 12.83
CA ARG A 56 14.06 5.67 13.96
C ARG A 56 13.09 6.77 13.50
N THR A 57 13.36 7.33 12.31
CA THR A 57 12.42 8.17 11.58
C THR A 57 11.88 7.35 10.43
N LEU A 58 10.57 7.09 10.43
CA LEU A 58 9.91 6.34 9.36
C LEU A 58 10.08 7.06 8.03
N GLN A 59 10.52 6.34 7.01
CA GLN A 59 10.66 6.84 5.65
C GLN A 59 9.84 5.99 4.68
N GLN A 60 9.30 6.63 3.66
CA GLN A 60 8.64 5.92 2.57
C GLN A 60 9.70 5.15 1.76
N PRO A 61 9.56 3.82 1.60
CA PRO A 61 10.41 3.08 0.69
C PRO A 61 10.24 3.60 -0.74
N LYS A 62 11.33 3.74 -1.50
CA LYS A 62 11.28 4.14 -2.91
C LYS A 62 10.40 3.18 -3.73
N ASP A 63 10.53 1.89 -3.46
CA ASP A 63 9.80 0.85 -4.19
C ASP A 63 8.31 0.78 -3.79
N ALA A 64 7.92 1.34 -2.64
CA ALA A 64 6.51 1.47 -2.28
C ALA A 64 5.76 2.43 -3.23
N ILE A 65 6.47 3.34 -3.91
CA ILE A 65 5.89 4.21 -4.94
C ILE A 65 5.56 3.42 -6.21
N ALA A 66 6.31 2.35 -6.50
CA ALA A 66 6.08 1.52 -7.68
C ALA A 66 4.80 0.68 -7.58
N ASN A 67 4.32 0.39 -6.37
CA ASN A 67 3.01 -0.23 -6.17
C ASN A 67 1.87 0.62 -6.78
N PHE A 68 2.06 1.94 -6.90
CA PHE A 68 1.09 2.84 -7.52
C PHE A 68 0.89 2.66 -9.03
N GLN A 69 1.78 1.92 -9.70
CA GLN A 69 1.72 1.73 -11.15
C GLN A 69 0.72 0.64 -11.58
N TYR A 70 0.26 -0.20 -10.65
CA TYR A 70 -0.70 -1.27 -10.94
C TYR A 70 -2.17 -0.83 -10.83
N TYR A 71 -2.45 0.43 -10.45
CA TYR A 71 -3.81 0.91 -10.16
C TYR A 71 -4.56 1.50 -11.37
N VAL A 72 -4.13 1.20 -12.60
CA VAL A 72 -4.95 1.45 -13.81
C VAL A 72 -6.17 0.53 -13.87
N HIS A 73 -6.19 -0.54 -13.08
CA HIS A 73 -7.34 -1.43 -12.96
C HIS A 73 -8.35 -0.85 -11.96
N SER A 74 -9.59 -0.67 -12.43
CA SER A 74 -10.71 -0.12 -11.65
C SER A 74 -11.10 -0.97 -10.44
N GLU A 75 -10.67 -2.22 -10.42
CA GLU A 75 -10.96 -3.25 -9.42
C GLU A 75 -9.67 -4.03 -9.13
N LEU A 76 -9.54 -4.54 -7.90
CA LEU A 76 -8.52 -5.54 -7.58
C LEU A 76 -8.74 -6.76 -8.49
N PRO A 77 -7.68 -7.39 -9.04
CA PRO A 77 -7.82 -8.62 -9.82
C PRO A 77 -8.61 -9.67 -9.03
N GLN A 78 -9.43 -10.48 -9.69
CA GLN A 78 -10.22 -11.55 -9.01
C GLN A 78 -9.36 -12.58 -8.26
N GLU A 79 -8.08 -12.67 -8.61
CA GLU A 79 -7.08 -13.54 -7.97
C GLU A 79 -6.47 -12.91 -6.71
N VAL A 80 -6.94 -11.72 -6.35
CA VAL A 80 -6.61 -10.95 -5.16
C VAL A 80 -7.82 -10.87 -4.26
#